data_AF-A0A7Z9H7M6-F1
#
_entry.id   AF-A0A7Z9H7M6-F1
#
_cell.length_a   1.000
_cell.length_b   1.000
_cell.length_c   1.000
_cell.angle_alpha   90.00
_cell.angle_beta   90.00
_cell.angle_gamma   90.00
#
_symmetry.space_group_name_H-M   'P 1'
#
loop_
_entity.id
_entity.type
_entity.pdbx_description
1 polymer ?
#
loop_
_entity_poly.entity_id
_entity_poly.type
_entity_poly.pdbx_seq_one_letter_code
_entity_poly.pdbx_strand_id
1 'polypeptide(L)'
;MKQRQNHSSISTGGLLSLSTIGAFALLFFALGAPTVAQDEGGFTPIGAIQAANADGSIPAWEGGVTKPPASYVAGGHHPDPFAEDEPIYRITAADIGKYADMLSPGQVSMLKRYPSSWYLEVYPSRRSASYPADIYRAAEENAASASLTADGNGVQNCRRTSPFPAPENGLQAIWNHMLRYRGESILRSIGQAAPTPSGSYTMVRIDEKAMWVYNRKGTTSETSGNRLANFWQKVAAPARLAGTLLLVHETLDQGADPRIAWVYNAGQRRVRRAPHIAYDNPGTAADGQRTTDQFDMFNGSPDRYDWELIGRREMIVPYNCYKLHSDRLKHSDIIQAGHVDPSVLRYEKHRVWVVEARLKDGTNHIYARRTFFFDEDSWQAVVVDQYDGRGQIWRVSEAYTLNYYEVPMIWDTLL
;
A
#
# COMPACT_ATOMS: atom_id res chain seq x y z
N MET A 1 -42.94 -48.11 50.67
CA MET A 1 -42.43 -49.49 50.88
C MET A 1 -41.97 -49.99 49.52
N LYS A 2 -40.66 -50.15 49.31
CA LYS A 2 -39.95 -51.46 49.28
C LYS A 2 -40.63 -52.44 48.30
N GLN A 3 -39.96 -53.12 47.37
CA GLN A 3 -38.57 -53.28 46.97
C GLN A 3 -38.60 -54.35 45.85
N ARG A 4 -37.54 -54.38 45.02
CA ARG A 4 -36.99 -55.55 44.29
C ARG A 4 -37.12 -55.59 42.77
N GLN A 5 -35.92 -55.61 42.20
CA GLN A 5 -35.49 -56.05 40.88
C GLN A 5 -35.82 -57.53 40.64
N ASN A 6 -35.89 -57.92 39.36
CA ASN A 6 -35.09 -59.04 38.86
C ASN A 6 -34.95 -59.03 37.33
N HIS A 7 -33.77 -59.49 36.90
CA HIS A 7 -33.24 -59.65 35.55
C HIS A 7 -33.97 -60.69 34.70
N SER A 8 -33.89 -60.55 33.36
CA SER A 8 -33.48 -61.65 32.47
C SER A 8 -33.13 -61.19 31.04
N SER A 9 -32.21 -61.95 30.46
CA SER A 9 -31.49 -61.89 29.19
C SER A 9 -32.34 -61.92 27.89
N ILE A 10 -31.74 -61.51 26.76
CA ILE A 10 -31.53 -62.31 25.53
C ILE A 10 -30.62 -61.53 24.55
N SER A 11 -29.72 -62.26 23.89
CA SER A 11 -28.76 -61.82 22.88
C SER A 11 -29.28 -62.00 21.44
N THR A 12 -28.50 -61.45 20.50
CA THR A 12 -28.36 -61.73 19.05
C THR A 12 -29.10 -60.86 18.02
N GLY A 13 -28.34 -60.45 17.00
CA GLY A 13 -28.83 -60.05 15.68
C GLY A 13 -28.47 -58.62 15.28
N GLY A 14 -27.31 -58.45 14.63
CA GLY A 14 -26.87 -57.16 14.11
C GLY A 14 -27.64 -56.68 12.88
N LEU A 15 -27.51 -55.38 12.59
CA LEU A 15 -27.66 -54.80 11.25
C LEU A 15 -26.96 -53.43 11.24
N LEU A 16 -26.07 -53.27 10.26
CA LEU A 16 -25.42 -52.00 9.93
C LEU A 16 -26.47 -50.93 9.59
N SER A 17 -26.35 -49.75 10.19
CA SER A 17 -26.90 -48.52 9.61
C SER A 17 -25.88 -47.39 9.79
N LEU A 18 -25.44 -46.87 8.65
CA LEU A 18 -24.52 -45.75 8.51
C LEU A 18 -25.31 -44.44 8.44
N SER A 19 -24.80 -43.40 9.10
CA SER A 19 -24.88 -41.98 8.71
C SER A 19 -26.26 -41.29 8.79
N THR A 20 -26.44 -40.03 9.20
CA THR A 20 -25.65 -38.80 9.02
C THR A 20 -26.01 -37.77 10.11
N ILE A 21 -25.01 -37.20 10.79
CA ILE A 21 -25.17 -35.96 11.58
C ILE A 21 -24.74 -34.80 10.67
N GLY A 22 -25.68 -33.87 10.41
CA GLY A 22 -25.44 -32.70 9.57
C GLY A 22 -24.49 -31.70 10.24
N ALA A 23 -23.37 -31.44 9.58
CA ALA A 23 -22.48 -30.33 9.89
C ALA A 23 -22.87 -29.11 9.06
N PHE A 24 -23.12 -27.98 9.74
CA PHE A 24 -23.20 -26.65 9.13
C PHE A 24 -21.85 -26.31 8.49
N ALA A 25 -21.80 -26.29 7.15
CA ALA A 25 -20.65 -25.79 6.42
C ALA A 25 -20.74 -24.25 6.33
N LEU A 26 -19.85 -23.57 7.05
CA LEU A 26 -19.47 -22.18 6.79
C LEU A 26 -18.79 -22.14 5.42
N LEU A 27 -19.47 -21.53 4.44
CA LEU A 27 -18.96 -21.35 3.10
C LEU A 27 -17.87 -20.26 3.11
N PHE A 28 -16.60 -20.66 3.19
CA PHE A 28 -15.48 -19.78 2.87
C PHE A 28 -15.36 -19.67 1.35
N PHE A 29 -15.67 -18.49 0.79
CA PHE A 29 -15.25 -18.13 -0.56
C PHE A 29 -13.73 -17.90 -0.54
N ALA A 30 -12.96 -18.96 -0.83
CA ALA A 30 -11.59 -18.81 -1.29
C ALA A 30 -11.67 -18.30 -2.74
N LEU A 31 -11.55 -16.98 -2.93
CA LEU A 31 -11.30 -16.40 -4.24
C LEU A 31 -9.90 -16.85 -4.67
N GLY A 32 -9.83 -17.95 -5.42
CA GLY A 32 -8.61 -18.34 -6.12
C GLY A 32 -8.31 -17.30 -7.18
N ALA A 33 -7.31 -16.45 -6.93
CA ALA A 33 -6.78 -15.58 -7.97
C ALA A 33 -6.18 -16.45 -9.08
N PRO A 34 -6.37 -16.13 -10.37
CA PRO A 34 -5.62 -16.76 -11.43
C PRO A 34 -4.14 -16.42 -11.24
N THR A 35 -3.34 -17.40 -10.84
CA THR A 35 -1.89 -17.29 -10.75
C THR A 35 -1.34 -17.04 -12.14
N VAL A 36 -0.61 -15.94 -12.32
CA VAL A 36 0.11 -15.66 -13.57
C VAL A 36 1.07 -16.83 -13.84
N ALA A 37 1.01 -17.42 -15.04
CA ALA A 37 1.83 -18.56 -15.45
C ALA A 37 3.34 -18.25 -15.35
N GLN A 38 4.15 -19.27 -15.01
CA GLN A 38 5.61 -19.15 -14.89
C GLN A 38 6.26 -18.58 -16.17
N ASP A 39 7.20 -17.65 -15.98
CA ASP A 39 7.73 -16.75 -17.00
C ASP A 39 8.74 -17.36 -17.97
N GLU A 40 8.37 -17.38 -19.26
CA GLU A 40 9.29 -17.64 -20.37
C GLU A 40 10.14 -16.40 -20.76
N GLY A 41 9.87 -15.23 -20.16
CA GLY A 41 10.42 -13.93 -20.58
C GLY A 41 11.38 -13.22 -19.62
N GLY A 42 11.71 -13.83 -18.47
CA GLY A 42 12.60 -13.25 -17.46
C GLY A 42 11.98 -12.15 -16.59
N PHE A 43 12.77 -11.65 -15.63
CA PHE A 43 12.36 -10.65 -14.66
C PHE A 43 13.12 -9.33 -14.84
N THR A 44 12.46 -8.20 -14.53
CA THR A 44 13.13 -6.92 -14.35
C THR A 44 14.05 -6.96 -13.13
N PRO A 45 15.03 -6.05 -12.98
CA PRO A 45 15.96 -6.09 -11.84
C PRO A 45 15.28 -5.93 -10.47
N ILE A 46 14.07 -5.35 -10.42
CA ILE A 46 13.27 -5.21 -9.19
C ILE A 46 12.28 -6.37 -8.97
N GLY A 47 12.29 -7.39 -9.83
CA GLY A 47 11.55 -8.64 -9.67
C GLY A 47 10.19 -8.70 -10.37
N ALA A 48 9.91 -7.75 -11.27
CA ALA A 48 8.68 -7.77 -12.05
C ALA A 48 8.79 -8.67 -13.28
N ILE A 49 7.67 -9.18 -13.77
CA ILE A 49 7.64 -9.92 -15.04
C ILE A 49 8.00 -8.96 -16.18
N GLN A 50 9.07 -9.25 -16.92
CA GLN A 50 9.51 -8.34 -17.98
C GLN A 50 8.59 -8.40 -19.22
N ALA A 51 8.11 -9.59 -19.58
CA ALA A 51 7.27 -9.78 -20.76
C ALA A 51 5.90 -9.09 -20.67
N ALA A 52 5.31 -8.83 -21.83
CA ALA A 52 3.90 -8.43 -21.94
C ALA A 52 2.98 -9.51 -21.36
N ASN A 53 1.75 -9.14 -21.02
CA ASN A 53 0.78 -10.14 -20.56
C ASN A 53 0.08 -10.86 -21.72
N ALA A 54 -0.67 -11.91 -21.40
CA ALA A 54 -1.22 -12.84 -22.38
C ALA A 54 -2.19 -12.19 -23.40
N ASP A 55 -2.95 -11.17 -22.99
CA ASP A 55 -3.89 -10.45 -23.87
C ASP A 55 -3.28 -9.19 -24.51
N GLY A 56 -2.00 -8.89 -24.24
CA GLY A 56 -1.28 -7.73 -24.75
C GLY A 56 -1.70 -6.38 -24.19
N SER A 57 -2.59 -6.34 -23.20
CA SER A 57 -3.05 -5.08 -22.58
C SER A 57 -2.02 -4.44 -21.63
N ILE A 58 -1.13 -5.25 -21.05
CA ILE A 58 0.04 -4.80 -20.30
C ILE A 58 1.28 -5.03 -21.19
N PRO A 59 1.99 -3.98 -21.62
CA PRO A 59 3.13 -4.12 -22.51
C PRO A 59 4.34 -4.76 -21.80
N ALA A 60 5.33 -5.20 -22.58
CA ALA A 60 6.62 -5.57 -22.04
C ALA A 60 7.30 -4.35 -21.38
N TRP A 61 8.11 -4.59 -20.36
CA TRP A 61 8.89 -3.53 -19.73
C TRP A 61 10.15 -3.23 -20.55
N GLU A 62 10.31 -1.98 -20.94
CA GLU A 62 11.41 -1.50 -21.78
C GLU A 62 12.30 -0.46 -21.07
N GLY A 63 12.26 -0.39 -19.74
CA GLY A 63 13.06 0.55 -18.95
C GLY A 63 12.27 1.67 -18.26
N GLY A 64 10.97 1.77 -18.50
CA GLY A 64 10.12 2.86 -17.98
C GLY A 64 10.47 4.24 -18.53
N VAL A 65 10.02 5.30 -17.86
CA VAL A 65 10.25 6.69 -18.28
C VAL A 65 11.52 7.23 -17.64
N THR A 66 12.61 7.23 -18.42
CA THR A 66 13.95 7.64 -17.93
C THR A 66 14.38 9.04 -18.37
N LYS A 67 13.55 9.74 -19.15
CA LYS A 67 13.85 11.08 -19.66
C LYS A 67 12.62 11.98 -19.51
N PRO A 68 12.81 13.23 -19.04
CA PRO A 68 11.74 14.21 -19.03
C PRO A 68 11.25 14.52 -20.44
N PRO A 69 9.94 14.79 -20.64
CA PRO A 69 9.44 15.42 -21.85
C PRO A 69 10.17 16.74 -22.14
N ALA A 70 10.28 17.11 -23.41
CA ALA A 70 10.97 18.35 -23.81
C ALA A 70 10.37 19.64 -23.21
N SER A 71 9.10 19.59 -22.79
CA SER A 71 8.38 20.69 -22.14
C SER A 71 8.64 20.82 -20.64
N TYR A 72 9.36 19.87 -20.02
CA TYR A 72 9.65 19.91 -18.59
C TYR A 72 10.65 21.01 -18.25
N VAL A 73 10.39 21.71 -17.15
CA VAL A 73 11.29 22.71 -16.56
C VAL A 73 11.57 22.29 -15.12
N ALA A 74 12.85 22.17 -14.78
CA ALA A 74 13.27 21.73 -13.45
C ALA A 74 12.64 22.60 -12.34
N GLY A 75 12.06 21.94 -11.34
CA GLY A 75 11.35 22.59 -10.23
C GLY A 75 9.89 22.99 -10.53
N GLY A 76 9.42 22.77 -11.76
CA GLY A 76 8.00 22.89 -12.12
C GLY A 76 7.19 21.62 -11.82
N HIS A 77 5.93 21.62 -12.26
CA HIS A 77 5.13 20.39 -12.32
C HIS A 77 5.65 19.46 -13.41
N HIS A 78 5.25 18.19 -13.37
CA HIS A 78 5.63 17.18 -14.36
C HIS A 78 4.61 17.15 -15.50
N PRO A 79 4.92 17.64 -16.72
CA PRO A 79 4.11 17.36 -17.90
C PRO A 79 3.89 15.87 -18.08
N ASP A 80 2.67 15.52 -18.49
CA ASP A 80 2.25 14.15 -18.77
C ASP A 80 2.94 13.62 -20.04
N PRO A 81 3.80 12.59 -19.94
CA PRO A 81 4.41 11.95 -21.11
C PRO A 81 3.39 11.22 -22.00
N PHE A 82 2.18 10.99 -21.50
CA PHE A 82 1.11 10.22 -22.13
C PHE A 82 -0.15 11.06 -22.37
N ALA A 83 0.02 12.39 -22.55
CA ALA A 83 -1.10 13.33 -22.71
C ALA A 83 -2.05 13.03 -23.88
N GLU A 84 -1.59 12.27 -24.88
CA GLU A 84 -2.38 11.85 -26.05
C GLU A 84 -3.14 10.53 -25.84
N ASP A 85 -2.96 9.86 -24.70
CA ASP A 85 -3.71 8.65 -24.36
C ASP A 85 -5.17 9.02 -24.02
N GLU A 86 -6.11 8.37 -24.69
CA GLU A 86 -7.54 8.46 -24.40
C GLU A 86 -8.01 7.27 -23.56
N PRO A 87 -9.08 7.41 -22.74
CA PRO A 87 -9.69 6.28 -22.06
C PRO A 87 -10.15 5.21 -23.05
N ILE A 88 -9.82 3.95 -22.76
CA ILE A 88 -10.24 2.80 -23.57
C ILE A 88 -11.61 2.26 -23.14
N TYR A 89 -11.94 2.38 -21.86
CA TYR A 89 -13.27 2.06 -21.31
C TYR A 89 -13.44 2.64 -19.90
N ARG A 90 -14.70 2.71 -19.46
CA ARG A 90 -15.07 3.12 -18.11
C ARG A 90 -15.68 1.96 -17.34
N ILE A 91 -15.30 1.80 -16.07
CA ILE A 91 -15.92 0.84 -15.14
C ILE A 91 -16.86 1.61 -14.21
N THR A 92 -18.14 1.24 -14.23
CA THR A 92 -19.18 1.78 -13.33
C THR A 92 -19.73 0.69 -12.41
N ALA A 93 -20.67 1.05 -11.53
CA ALA A 93 -21.35 0.08 -10.67
C ALA A 93 -22.08 -1.03 -11.45
N ALA A 94 -22.50 -0.76 -12.69
CA ALA A 94 -23.14 -1.76 -13.55
C ALA A 94 -22.14 -2.81 -14.08
N ASP A 95 -20.84 -2.48 -14.12
CA ASP A 95 -19.80 -3.31 -14.73
C ASP A 95 -19.08 -4.21 -13.71
N ILE A 96 -19.44 -4.14 -12.42
CA ILE A 96 -18.77 -4.89 -11.34
C ILE A 96 -18.67 -6.38 -11.68
N GLY A 97 -19.74 -6.99 -12.19
CA GLY A 97 -19.74 -8.41 -12.53
C GLY A 97 -18.76 -8.78 -13.65
N LYS A 98 -18.47 -7.85 -14.57
CA LYS A 98 -17.55 -8.05 -15.70
C LYS A 98 -16.09 -7.92 -15.30
N TYR A 99 -15.79 -7.07 -14.32
CA TYR A 99 -14.41 -6.71 -13.94
C TYR A 99 -14.03 -7.14 -12.51
N ALA A 100 -14.85 -7.94 -11.82
CA ALA A 100 -14.65 -8.30 -10.41
C ALA A 100 -13.24 -8.81 -10.12
N ASP A 101 -12.69 -9.67 -10.98
CA ASP A 101 -11.36 -10.27 -10.81
C ASP A 101 -10.20 -9.28 -11.01
N MET A 102 -10.47 -8.11 -11.61
CA MET A 102 -9.50 -7.04 -11.85
C MET A 102 -9.65 -5.88 -10.86
N LEU A 103 -10.60 -5.93 -9.93
CA LEU A 103 -10.82 -4.89 -8.92
C LEU A 103 -10.39 -5.38 -7.53
N SER A 104 -10.13 -4.47 -6.59
CA SER A 104 -10.06 -4.84 -5.17
C SER A 104 -11.47 -4.92 -4.56
N PRO A 105 -11.66 -5.73 -3.50
CA PRO A 105 -12.85 -5.63 -2.67
C PRO A 105 -13.21 -4.20 -2.21
N GLY A 106 -12.22 -3.35 -1.96
CA GLY A 106 -12.39 -1.93 -1.66
C GLY A 106 -12.94 -1.13 -2.84
N GLN A 107 -12.39 -1.29 -4.04
CA GLN A 107 -12.90 -0.64 -5.25
C GLN A 107 -14.33 -1.08 -5.57
N VAL A 108 -14.64 -2.37 -5.43
CA VAL A 108 -16.01 -2.89 -5.57
C VAL A 108 -16.94 -2.26 -4.53
N SER A 109 -16.49 -2.11 -3.29
CA SER A 109 -17.24 -1.41 -2.22
C SER A 109 -17.50 0.05 -2.58
N MET A 110 -16.53 0.75 -3.16
CA MET A 110 -16.66 2.14 -3.60
C MET A 110 -17.67 2.29 -4.76
N LEU A 111 -17.62 1.44 -5.79
CA LEU A 111 -18.61 1.45 -6.88
C LEU A 111 -20.03 1.20 -6.36
N LYS A 112 -20.20 0.27 -5.41
CA LYS A 112 -21.51 0.01 -4.79
C LYS A 112 -21.99 1.16 -3.92
N ARG A 113 -21.06 1.84 -3.23
CA ARG A 113 -21.39 2.93 -2.30
C ARG A 113 -21.75 4.22 -3.03
N TYR A 114 -21.08 4.50 -4.15
CA TYR A 114 -21.20 5.74 -4.93
C TYR A 114 -21.53 5.45 -6.41
N PRO A 115 -22.63 4.74 -6.72
CA PRO A 115 -22.89 4.22 -8.06
C PRO A 115 -23.13 5.29 -9.12
N SER A 116 -23.48 6.51 -8.71
CA SER A 116 -23.77 7.63 -9.59
C SER A 116 -22.62 8.61 -9.79
N SER A 117 -21.58 8.56 -8.95
CA SER A 117 -20.53 9.59 -8.89
C SER A 117 -19.12 9.04 -8.92
N TRP A 118 -18.91 7.76 -8.59
CA TRP A 118 -17.61 7.11 -8.64
C TRP A 118 -17.54 6.09 -9.78
N TYR A 119 -16.46 6.15 -10.55
CA TYR A 119 -16.18 5.28 -11.70
C TYR A 119 -14.67 5.24 -11.92
N LEU A 120 -14.19 4.28 -12.70
CA LEU A 120 -12.78 4.19 -13.08
C LEU A 120 -12.67 4.42 -14.59
N GLU A 121 -12.01 5.51 -14.99
CA GLU A 121 -11.57 5.69 -16.38
C GLU A 121 -10.29 4.90 -16.61
N VAL A 122 -10.37 3.88 -17.45
CA VAL A 122 -9.25 2.99 -17.73
C VAL A 122 -8.58 3.42 -19.03
N TYR A 123 -7.28 3.66 -18.95
CA TYR A 123 -6.40 4.06 -20.05
C TYR A 123 -5.50 2.89 -20.47
N PRO A 124 -4.82 3.00 -21.63
CA PRO A 124 -3.77 2.06 -22.00
C PRO A 124 -2.71 1.93 -20.89
N SER A 125 -2.25 0.71 -20.64
CA SER A 125 -1.20 0.46 -19.64
C SER A 125 0.14 1.04 -20.12
N ARG A 126 0.77 1.84 -19.27
CA ARG A 126 2.11 2.41 -19.48
C ARG A 126 2.96 2.06 -18.26
N ARG A 127 3.86 1.09 -18.41
CA ARG A 127 4.81 0.66 -17.38
C ARG A 127 5.91 1.70 -17.18
N SER A 128 5.57 2.78 -16.49
CA SER A 128 6.39 3.98 -16.41
C SER A 128 7.48 3.93 -15.36
N ALA A 129 7.37 3.08 -14.33
CA ALA A 129 8.36 2.99 -13.26
C ALA A 129 9.77 2.72 -13.80
N SER A 130 10.71 3.54 -13.34
CA SER A 130 12.11 3.49 -13.72
C SER A 130 12.99 3.91 -12.54
N TYR A 131 14.23 3.44 -12.50
CA TYR A 131 15.19 3.75 -11.43
C TYR A 131 16.59 4.01 -11.99
N PRO A 132 17.48 4.70 -11.25
CA PRO A 132 18.89 4.82 -11.62
C PRO A 132 19.57 3.45 -11.70
N ALA A 133 20.55 3.31 -12.60
CA ALA A 133 21.24 2.02 -12.82
C ALA A 133 21.87 1.43 -11.54
N ASP A 134 22.35 2.28 -10.63
CA ASP A 134 22.92 1.83 -9.35
C ASP A 134 21.88 1.25 -8.38
N ILE A 135 20.61 1.60 -8.54
CA ILE A 135 19.47 1.07 -7.80
C ILE A 135 19.07 -0.30 -8.35
N TYR A 136 19.05 -0.48 -9.66
CA TYR A 136 18.85 -1.80 -10.26
C TYR A 136 19.93 -2.80 -9.83
N ARG A 137 21.20 -2.40 -9.90
CA ARG A 137 22.30 -3.23 -9.38
C ARG A 137 22.16 -3.51 -7.88
N ALA A 138 21.63 -2.56 -7.10
CA ALA A 138 21.36 -2.79 -5.69
C ALA A 138 20.30 -3.87 -5.47
N ALA A 139 19.21 -3.86 -6.24
CA ALA A 139 18.17 -4.88 -6.17
C ALA A 139 18.71 -6.28 -6.53
N GLU A 140 19.53 -6.37 -7.58
CA GLU A 140 20.20 -7.62 -7.97
C GLU A 140 21.14 -8.16 -6.88
N GLU A 141 21.95 -7.29 -6.28
CA GLU A 141 22.83 -7.67 -5.16
C GLU A 141 22.01 -8.10 -3.93
N ASN A 142 20.95 -7.35 -3.60
CA ASN A 142 20.07 -7.66 -2.47
C ASN A 142 19.39 -9.02 -2.65
N ALA A 143 18.99 -9.39 -3.87
CA ALA A 143 18.39 -10.70 -4.15
C ALA A 143 19.29 -11.88 -3.73
N ALA A 144 20.61 -11.68 -3.71
CA ALA A 144 21.58 -12.71 -3.32
C ALA A 144 21.98 -12.65 -1.84
N SER A 145 21.84 -11.50 -1.18
CA SER A 145 22.40 -11.28 0.17
C SER A 145 21.37 -10.96 1.25
N ALA A 146 20.25 -10.34 0.90
CA ALA A 146 19.31 -9.79 1.87
C ALA A 146 18.62 -10.89 2.68
N SER A 147 18.39 -10.61 3.96
CA SER A 147 17.68 -11.52 4.85
C SER A 147 16.85 -10.74 5.87
N LEU A 148 15.76 -11.33 6.33
CA LEU A 148 15.02 -10.83 7.48
C LEU A 148 15.82 -11.09 8.78
N THR A 149 15.59 -10.27 9.80
CA THR A 149 15.93 -10.63 11.19
C THR A 149 15.12 -11.87 11.62
N ALA A 150 15.58 -12.56 12.68
CA ALA A 150 14.93 -13.78 13.15
C ALA A 150 13.45 -13.58 13.56
N ASP A 151 13.09 -12.37 14.00
CA ASP A 151 11.72 -12.00 14.38
C ASP A 151 10.91 -11.38 13.22
N GLY A 152 11.52 -11.16 12.06
CA GLY A 152 10.89 -10.54 10.89
C GLY A 152 10.69 -9.03 10.96
N ASN A 153 11.11 -8.37 12.06
CA ASN A 153 10.90 -6.94 12.30
C ASN A 153 12.06 -6.06 11.83
N GLY A 154 12.99 -6.62 11.06
CA GLY A 154 14.05 -5.91 10.38
C GLY A 154 14.61 -6.64 9.18
N VAL A 155 15.48 -5.94 8.44
CA VAL A 155 16.18 -6.47 7.26
C VAL A 155 17.67 -6.21 7.39
N GLN A 156 18.47 -7.18 6.96
CA GLN A 156 19.92 -7.14 6.99
C GLN A 156 20.51 -7.47 5.62
N ASN A 157 21.82 -7.25 5.47
CA ASN A 157 22.60 -7.58 4.27
C ASN A 157 22.03 -7.01 2.97
N CYS A 158 21.48 -5.79 3.01
CA CYS A 158 20.88 -5.15 1.84
C CYS A 158 21.27 -3.67 1.75
N ARG A 159 21.01 -3.05 0.59
CA ARG A 159 21.26 -1.63 0.37
C ARG A 159 20.25 -0.98 -0.58
N ARG A 160 19.94 0.27 -0.29
CA ARG A 160 19.38 1.32 -1.17
C ARG A 160 18.04 1.11 -1.87
N THR A 161 17.46 -0.08 -1.87
CA THR A 161 16.16 -0.34 -2.50
C THR A 161 15.53 -1.61 -1.93
N SER A 162 14.38 -2.01 -2.49
CA SER A 162 13.67 -3.23 -2.14
C SER A 162 14.62 -4.44 -2.03
N PRO A 163 14.66 -5.12 -0.86
CA PRO A 163 15.62 -6.18 -0.58
C PRO A 163 15.31 -7.53 -1.25
N PHE A 164 14.05 -7.83 -1.56
CA PHE A 164 13.59 -9.16 -1.96
C PHE A 164 12.85 -9.13 -3.31
N PRO A 165 13.52 -8.94 -4.47
CA PRO A 165 12.86 -8.93 -5.78
C PRO A 165 11.95 -10.15 -6.05
N ALA A 166 12.30 -11.33 -5.51
CA ALA A 166 11.45 -12.51 -5.51
C ALA A 166 11.06 -12.86 -4.06
N PRO A 167 10.02 -12.23 -3.49
CA PRO A 167 9.66 -12.49 -2.10
C PRO A 167 9.08 -13.90 -1.95
N GLU A 168 9.49 -14.58 -0.88
CA GLU A 168 9.02 -15.92 -0.51
C GLU A 168 7.80 -15.88 0.42
N ASN A 169 7.56 -14.74 1.07
CA ASN A 169 6.50 -14.55 2.05
C ASN A 169 6.04 -13.08 2.14
N GLY A 170 4.95 -12.85 2.87
CA GLY A 170 4.34 -11.52 2.98
C GLY A 170 5.22 -10.50 3.71
N LEU A 171 6.08 -10.95 4.64
CA LEU A 171 7.03 -10.08 5.34
C LEU A 171 8.08 -9.51 4.37
N GLN A 172 8.64 -10.35 3.49
CA GLN A 172 9.57 -9.86 2.47
C GLN A 172 8.91 -8.84 1.53
N ALA A 173 7.66 -9.09 1.10
CA ALA A 173 6.93 -8.17 0.24
C ALA A 173 6.61 -6.81 0.92
N ILE A 174 6.21 -6.79 2.20
CA ILE A 174 5.99 -5.51 2.90
C ILE A 174 7.31 -4.75 3.13
N TRP A 175 8.41 -5.47 3.37
CA TRP A 175 9.75 -4.85 3.46
C TRP A 175 10.21 -4.25 2.14
N ASN A 176 9.88 -4.86 1.00
CA ASN A 176 10.11 -4.25 -0.31
C ASN A 176 9.43 -2.91 -0.45
N HIS A 177 8.18 -2.79 0.00
CA HIS A 177 7.46 -1.52 -0.01
C HIS A 177 8.14 -0.48 0.87
N MET A 178 8.48 -0.83 2.12
CA MET A 178 9.09 0.12 3.06
C MET A 178 10.46 0.62 2.59
N LEU A 179 11.25 -0.26 1.96
CA LEU A 179 12.63 0.00 1.52
C LEU A 179 12.79 0.33 0.04
N ARG A 180 11.69 0.39 -0.73
CA ARG A 180 11.73 0.79 -2.15
C ARG A 180 12.44 2.13 -2.32
N TYR A 181 13.20 2.25 -3.40
CA TYR A 181 13.85 3.51 -3.73
C TYR A 181 12.80 4.57 -4.10
N ARG A 182 12.84 5.70 -3.39
CA ARG A 182 12.00 6.88 -3.63
C ARG A 182 12.77 8.17 -3.37
N GLY A 183 14.00 8.19 -3.87
CA GLY A 183 14.98 9.26 -3.65
C GLY A 183 15.73 9.13 -2.31
N GLU A 184 16.72 10.01 -2.12
CA GLU A 184 17.53 10.06 -0.89
C GLU A 184 16.94 11.03 0.15
N SER A 185 16.33 12.12 -0.31
CA SER A 185 15.71 13.11 0.55
C SER A 185 14.66 13.92 -0.20
N ILE A 186 13.65 14.40 0.53
CA ILE A 186 12.61 15.26 0.00
C ILE A 186 12.37 16.45 0.92
N LEU A 187 12.00 17.56 0.30
CA LEU A 187 11.40 18.71 0.96
C LEU A 187 10.11 19.01 0.21
N ARG A 188 8.98 19.02 0.91
CA ARG A 188 7.68 19.31 0.29
C ARG A 188 6.76 20.07 1.23
N SER A 189 5.80 20.76 0.64
CA SER A 189 4.64 21.31 1.37
C SER A 189 3.41 20.60 0.82
N ILE A 190 2.66 19.94 1.69
CA ILE A 190 1.46 19.18 1.32
C ILE A 190 0.21 19.84 1.88
N GLY A 191 -0.88 19.73 1.13
CA GLY A 191 -2.22 19.97 1.63
C GLY A 191 -2.82 18.66 2.15
N GLN A 192 -3.32 18.67 3.37
CA GLN A 192 -4.07 17.57 3.95
C GLN A 192 -5.49 18.03 4.27
N ALA A 193 -6.47 17.23 3.86
CA ALA A 193 -7.88 17.48 4.11
C ALA A 193 -8.54 16.26 4.75
N ALA A 194 -9.47 16.52 5.68
CA ALA A 194 -10.40 15.52 6.20
C ALA A 194 -11.82 15.98 5.85
N PRO A 195 -12.37 15.57 4.69
CA PRO A 195 -13.69 16.00 4.26
C PRO A 195 -14.79 15.46 5.16
N THR A 196 -15.81 16.29 5.41
CA THR A 196 -17.07 15.85 6.01
C THR A 196 -17.89 15.03 5.01
N PRO A 197 -18.97 14.34 5.43
CA PRO A 197 -19.86 13.66 4.49
C PRO A 197 -20.47 14.56 3.40
N SER A 198 -20.55 15.88 3.63
CA SER A 198 -21.00 16.86 2.64
C SER A 198 -19.89 17.32 1.68
N GLY A 199 -18.66 16.83 1.84
CA GLY A 199 -17.49 17.24 1.04
C GLY A 199 -16.84 18.55 1.50
N SER A 200 -17.32 19.18 2.58
CA SER A 200 -16.69 20.37 3.14
C SER A 200 -15.41 19.98 3.89
N TYR A 201 -14.35 20.78 3.77
CA TYR A 201 -13.08 20.51 4.45
C TYR A 201 -12.38 21.81 4.85
N THR A 202 -11.46 21.69 5.81
CA THR A 202 -10.44 22.70 6.07
C THR A 202 -9.10 22.16 5.61
N MET A 203 -8.42 22.90 4.75
CA MET A 203 -7.08 22.52 4.30
C MET A 203 -6.05 22.78 5.40
N VAL A 204 -5.30 21.74 5.76
CA VAL A 204 -4.14 21.83 6.63
C VAL A 204 -2.90 21.82 5.75
N ARG A 205 -2.05 22.83 5.87
CA ARG A 205 -0.75 22.83 5.18
C ARG A 205 0.31 22.26 6.11
N ILE A 206 1.06 21.28 5.62
CA ILE A 206 2.14 20.63 6.36
C ILE A 206 3.43 20.75 5.54
N ASP A 207 4.49 21.24 6.16
CA ASP A 207 5.82 21.23 5.57
C ASP A 207 6.55 19.98 6.06
N GLU A 208 7.08 19.19 5.13
CA GLU A 208 7.75 17.92 5.42
C GLU A 208 9.19 17.93 4.90
N LYS A 209 10.06 17.26 5.66
CA LYS A 209 11.42 16.93 5.26
C LYS A 209 11.64 15.46 5.60
N ALA A 210 12.02 14.67 4.60
CA ALA A 210 12.42 13.29 4.83
C ALA A 210 13.83 13.08 4.28
N MET A 211 14.59 12.25 4.97
CA MET A 211 15.87 11.71 4.49
C MET A 211 15.83 10.21 4.70
N TRP A 212 15.81 9.45 3.61
CA TRP A 212 15.92 8.00 3.67
C TRP A 212 17.39 7.64 3.79
N VAL A 213 17.85 7.48 5.03
CA VAL A 213 19.24 7.15 5.34
C VAL A 213 19.66 5.87 4.62
N TYR A 214 18.77 4.88 4.55
CA TYR A 214 18.99 3.63 3.81
C TYR A 214 19.20 3.83 2.28
N ASN A 215 18.55 4.82 1.66
CA ASN A 215 18.64 5.06 0.22
C ASN A 215 19.91 5.82 -0.19
N ARG A 216 20.63 6.42 0.77
CA ARG A 216 21.81 7.24 0.50
C ARG A 216 22.91 6.42 -0.15
N LYS A 217 23.57 7.02 -1.13
CA LYS A 217 24.75 6.42 -1.77
C LYS A 217 25.81 6.04 -0.74
N GLY A 218 26.26 4.78 -0.80
CA GLY A 218 27.28 4.23 0.11
C GLY A 218 26.74 3.72 1.45
N THR A 219 25.44 3.83 1.73
CA THR A 219 24.83 3.24 2.92
C THR A 219 24.32 1.82 2.65
N THR A 220 24.54 0.92 3.59
CA THR A 220 23.95 -0.42 3.67
C THR A 220 23.09 -0.53 4.94
N SER A 221 22.36 -1.63 5.10
CA SER A 221 21.66 -1.95 6.34
C SER A 221 22.59 -1.89 7.57
N GLU A 222 23.82 -2.40 7.43
CA GLU A 222 24.84 -2.44 8.48
C GLU A 222 25.37 -1.05 8.84
N THR A 223 25.70 -0.22 7.83
CA THR A 223 26.29 1.10 8.07
C THR A 223 25.26 2.19 8.36
N SER A 224 23.97 1.87 8.34
CA SER A 224 22.87 2.84 8.55
C SER A 224 22.77 3.34 10.00
N GLY A 225 23.40 2.66 10.95
CA GLY A 225 23.19 2.89 12.38
C GLY A 225 21.76 2.56 12.80
N ASN A 226 21.22 1.48 12.26
CA ASN A 226 19.82 1.05 12.39
C ASN A 226 18.81 2.15 12.02
N ARG A 227 19.13 3.01 11.04
CA ARG A 227 18.27 4.11 10.60
C ARG A 227 17.75 3.86 9.19
N LEU A 228 16.45 3.67 9.07
CA LEU A 228 15.77 3.64 7.77
C LEU A 228 15.62 5.07 7.24
N ALA A 229 15.01 5.96 8.03
CA ALA A 229 14.75 7.33 7.64
C ALA A 229 14.76 8.31 8.83
N ASN A 230 15.05 9.58 8.56
CA ASN A 230 14.73 10.69 9.44
C ASN A 230 13.58 11.47 8.81
N PHE A 231 12.50 11.69 9.55
CA PHE A 231 11.32 12.41 9.10
C PHE A 231 11.04 13.58 10.04
N TRP A 232 10.79 14.74 9.45
CA TRP A 232 10.40 15.94 10.15
C TRP A 232 9.18 16.52 9.46
N GLN A 233 8.20 16.94 10.25
CA GLN A 233 7.04 17.65 9.73
C GLN A 233 6.64 18.81 10.64
N LYS A 234 6.05 19.84 10.04
CA LYS A 234 5.51 21.01 10.71
C LYS A 234 4.14 21.34 10.15
N VAL A 235 3.16 21.47 11.04
CA VAL A 235 1.88 22.06 10.67
C VAL A 235 2.08 23.55 10.46
N ALA A 236 1.91 24.02 9.23
CA ALA A 236 2.14 25.39 8.80
C ALA A 236 0.85 26.23 8.79
N ALA A 237 -0.30 25.61 8.50
CA ALA A 237 -1.62 26.25 8.51
C ALA A 237 -2.72 25.20 8.78
N PRO A 238 -3.91 25.60 9.27
CA PRO A 238 -4.32 26.95 9.67
C PRO A 238 -3.69 27.39 11.01
N ALA A 239 -3.77 28.68 11.34
CA ALA A 239 -3.14 29.26 12.53
C ALA A 239 -3.47 28.52 13.85
N ARG A 240 -4.67 27.95 13.98
CA ARG A 240 -5.09 27.18 15.15
C ARG A 240 -4.26 25.91 15.39
N LEU A 241 -3.75 25.29 14.32
CA LEU A 241 -2.94 24.06 14.40
C LEU A 241 -1.45 24.33 14.18
N ALA A 242 -1.11 25.51 13.66
CA ALA A 242 0.23 25.87 13.23
C ALA A 242 1.26 25.79 14.37
N GLY A 243 2.48 25.37 14.01
CA GLY A 243 3.63 25.33 14.91
C GLY A 243 3.87 23.99 15.59
N THR A 244 2.94 23.04 15.50
CA THR A 244 3.19 21.66 15.95
C THR A 244 4.25 21.01 15.06
N LEU A 245 5.27 20.40 15.67
CA LEU A 245 6.33 19.67 14.97
C LEU A 245 6.32 18.20 15.37
N LEU A 246 6.60 17.31 14.43
CA LEU A 246 6.97 15.92 14.70
C LEU A 246 8.36 15.68 14.11
N LEU A 247 9.22 15.04 14.91
CA LEU A 247 10.48 14.46 14.47
C LEU A 247 10.42 12.95 14.73
N VAL A 248 10.73 12.16 13.71
CA VAL A 248 10.80 10.70 13.77
C VAL A 248 12.15 10.26 13.25
N HIS A 249 12.81 9.38 13.99
CA HIS A 249 13.84 8.52 13.45
C HIS A 249 13.23 7.13 13.31
N GLU A 250 13.05 6.73 12.06
CA GLU A 250 12.59 5.38 11.71
C GLU A 250 13.75 4.42 11.77
N THR A 251 13.52 3.26 12.39
CA THR A 251 14.52 2.21 12.55
C THR A 251 14.33 1.12 11.50
N LEU A 252 15.44 0.50 11.09
CA LEU A 252 15.43 -0.56 10.08
C LEU A 252 15.08 -1.91 10.70
N ASP A 253 15.63 -2.18 11.88
CA ASP A 253 15.30 -3.29 12.77
C ASP A 253 14.58 -2.72 13.98
N GLN A 254 13.25 -2.89 14.00
CA GLN A 254 12.38 -2.38 15.07
C GLN A 254 12.35 -3.30 16.29
N GLY A 255 12.82 -4.55 16.15
CA GLY A 255 13.02 -5.48 17.24
C GLY A 255 14.24 -5.10 18.09
N ALA A 256 15.30 -4.62 17.45
CA ALA A 256 16.49 -4.10 18.12
C ALA A 256 16.26 -2.73 18.76
N ASP A 257 15.78 -1.76 17.97
CA ASP A 257 15.44 -0.42 18.45
C ASP A 257 14.05 -0.01 17.96
N PRO A 258 13.09 0.30 18.84
CA PRO A 258 11.79 0.79 18.40
C PRO A 258 11.93 2.18 17.74
N ARG A 259 10.93 2.55 16.93
CA ARG A 259 10.82 3.90 16.37
C ARG A 259 11.00 4.97 17.45
N ILE A 260 11.76 6.00 17.11
CA ILE A 260 12.15 7.05 18.03
C ILE A 260 11.49 8.37 17.60
N ALA A 261 10.51 8.86 18.35
CA ALA A 261 9.74 10.06 17.97
C ALA A 261 9.65 11.13 19.06
N TRP A 262 9.52 12.39 18.62
CA TRP A 262 9.29 13.56 19.46
C TRP A 262 8.25 14.48 18.83
N VAL A 263 7.38 15.04 19.68
CA VAL A 263 6.42 16.08 19.27
C VAL A 263 6.74 17.37 20.01
N TYR A 264 6.81 18.47 19.26
CA TYR A 264 6.77 19.82 19.83
C TYR A 264 5.33 20.34 19.78
N ASN A 265 4.77 20.65 20.95
CA ASN A 265 3.46 21.28 21.05
C ASN A 265 3.64 22.81 21.15
N ALA A 266 3.16 23.55 20.14
CA ALA A 266 3.31 25.00 20.10
C ALA A 266 2.58 25.73 21.24
N GLY A 267 1.40 25.26 21.64
CA GLY A 267 0.62 25.86 22.73
C GLY A 267 1.30 25.73 24.09
N GLN A 268 1.94 24.59 24.35
CA GLN A 268 2.69 24.34 25.59
C GLN A 268 4.16 24.75 25.51
N ARG A 269 4.67 25.04 24.30
CA ARG A 269 6.08 25.33 24.00
C ARG A 269 7.04 24.27 24.54
N ARG A 270 6.67 23.00 24.43
CA ARG A 270 7.45 21.87 24.98
C ARG A 270 7.65 20.78 23.93
N VAL A 271 8.84 20.19 23.94
CA VAL A 271 9.16 18.94 23.25
C VAL A 271 8.91 17.78 24.20
N ARG A 272 8.27 16.71 23.71
CA ARG A 272 8.07 15.47 24.46
C ARG A 272 8.40 14.27 23.58
N ARG A 273 8.93 13.21 24.19
CA ARG A 273 8.99 11.87 23.58
C ARG A 273 7.57 11.42 23.24
N ALA A 274 7.39 10.86 22.06
CA ALA A 274 6.09 10.44 21.55
C ALA A 274 6.14 9.00 21.01
N PRO A 275 6.36 7.99 21.88
CA PRO A 275 6.46 6.59 21.47
C PRO A 275 5.16 6.03 20.87
N HIS A 276 4.02 6.69 21.10
CA HIS A 276 2.73 6.36 20.52
C HIS A 276 2.58 6.80 19.06
N ILE A 277 3.59 7.43 18.43
CA ILE A 277 3.56 7.72 16.99
C ILE A 277 3.88 6.45 16.22
N ALA A 278 2.97 5.48 16.31
CA ALA A 278 3.06 4.16 15.72
C ALA A 278 1.65 3.56 15.58
N TYR A 279 1.50 2.59 14.68
CA TYR A 279 0.29 1.76 14.52
C TYR A 279 -0.99 2.60 14.32
N ASP A 280 -2.07 2.22 15.02
CA ASP A 280 -3.43 2.75 14.93
C ASP A 280 -3.64 4.12 15.58
N ASN A 281 -2.59 4.75 16.12
CA ASN A 281 -2.72 6.09 16.66
C ASN A 281 -3.05 7.09 15.53
N PRO A 282 -3.93 8.08 15.77
CA PRO A 282 -4.32 9.05 14.75
C PRO A 282 -3.12 9.74 14.08
N GLY A 283 -3.14 9.80 12.76
CA GLY A 283 -2.14 10.53 11.97
C GLY A 283 -2.17 12.03 12.26
N THR A 284 -1.04 12.69 12.04
CA THR A 284 -0.92 14.15 12.26
C THR A 284 -1.96 14.90 11.43
N ALA A 285 -2.77 15.71 12.10
CA ALA A 285 -3.82 16.54 11.50
C ALA A 285 -4.83 15.80 10.60
N ALA A 286 -4.97 14.47 10.75
CA ALA A 286 -5.80 13.64 9.88
C ALA A 286 -7.26 13.51 10.36
N ASP A 287 -7.62 14.18 11.46
CA ASP A 287 -8.96 14.13 12.10
C ASP A 287 -9.48 12.70 12.33
N GLY A 288 -8.57 11.77 12.62
CA GLY A 288 -8.86 10.34 12.82
C GLY A 288 -9.17 9.54 11.54
N GLN A 289 -9.16 10.15 10.36
CA GLN A 289 -9.44 9.49 9.08
C GLN A 289 -8.29 8.61 8.58
N ARG A 290 -7.08 8.79 9.14
CA ARG A 290 -5.89 7.98 8.86
C ARG A 290 -5.13 7.66 10.14
N THR A 291 -4.60 6.45 10.26
CA THR A 291 -3.67 6.04 11.34
C THR A 291 -2.24 6.41 11.02
N THR A 292 -1.35 6.38 12.02
CA THR A 292 0.06 6.73 11.85
C THR A 292 0.74 5.77 10.86
N ASP A 293 0.49 4.47 10.99
CA ASP A 293 1.07 3.43 10.13
C ASP A 293 0.52 3.40 8.71
N GLN A 294 -0.52 4.19 8.38
CA GLN A 294 -1.03 4.34 7.02
C GLN A 294 -0.33 5.43 6.20
N PHE A 295 0.57 6.23 6.79
CA PHE A 295 1.34 7.20 6.00
C PHE A 295 2.19 6.48 4.97
N ASP A 296 2.21 6.95 3.71
CA ASP A 296 2.84 6.25 2.60
C ASP A 296 2.26 4.83 2.39
N MET A 297 0.95 4.65 2.63
CA MET A 297 0.16 3.39 2.52
C MET A 297 0.50 2.31 3.55
N PHE A 298 1.77 2.18 3.94
CA PHE A 298 2.20 1.47 5.13
C PHE A 298 3.56 1.97 5.60
N ASN A 299 3.72 2.16 6.91
CA ASN A 299 5.02 2.42 7.53
C ASN A 299 5.08 1.86 8.95
N GLY A 300 6.31 1.53 9.38
CA GLY A 300 6.60 1.10 10.75
C GLY A 300 6.69 -0.41 10.91
N SER A 301 6.64 -0.87 12.15
CA SER A 301 6.85 -2.28 12.49
C SER A 301 5.77 -3.21 11.90
N PRO A 302 6.16 -4.32 11.25
CA PRO A 302 5.22 -5.35 10.81
C PRO A 302 4.77 -6.29 11.95
N ASP A 303 5.24 -6.09 13.18
CA ASP A 303 5.11 -7.03 14.31
C ASP A 303 3.68 -7.42 14.71
N ARG A 304 2.68 -6.55 14.49
CA ARG A 304 1.28 -6.80 14.90
C ARG A 304 0.54 -7.77 13.99
N TYR A 305 1.06 -8.08 12.81
CA TYR A 305 0.33 -8.86 11.81
C TYR A 305 1.07 -10.14 11.43
N ASP A 306 0.30 -11.18 11.13
CA ASP A 306 0.73 -12.33 10.34
C ASP A 306 0.58 -11.97 8.87
N TRP A 307 1.65 -12.17 8.10
CA TRP A 307 1.74 -11.72 6.71
C TRP A 307 1.81 -12.91 5.76
N GLU A 308 0.88 -12.95 4.81
CA GLU A 308 0.76 -14.02 3.82
C GLU A 308 0.92 -13.44 2.41
N LEU A 309 1.83 -14.03 1.63
CA LEU A 309 1.98 -13.70 0.21
C LEU A 309 1.02 -14.56 -0.59
N ILE A 310 -0.01 -13.94 -1.17
CA ILE A 310 -1.02 -14.64 -1.97
C ILE A 310 -0.50 -14.90 -3.38
N GLY A 311 0.25 -13.95 -3.95
CA GLY A 311 0.88 -14.07 -5.26
C GLY A 311 0.65 -12.84 -6.14
N ARG A 312 0.76 -13.03 -7.45
CA ARG A 312 0.57 -11.96 -8.45
C ARG A 312 -0.79 -12.09 -9.12
N ARG A 313 -1.39 -10.94 -9.48
CA ARG A 313 -2.55 -10.88 -10.38
C ARG A 313 -2.53 -9.61 -11.22
N GLU A 314 -3.34 -9.58 -12.26
CA GLU A 314 -3.63 -8.35 -13.02
C GLU A 314 -4.77 -7.58 -12.35
N MET A 315 -4.63 -6.26 -12.22
CA MET A 315 -5.57 -5.40 -11.51
C MET A 315 -5.63 -4.00 -12.14
N ILE A 316 -6.80 -3.36 -12.06
CA ILE A 316 -6.97 -1.95 -12.40
C ILE A 316 -6.55 -1.09 -11.20
N VAL A 317 -5.53 -0.27 -11.38
CA VAL A 317 -4.91 0.53 -10.30
C VAL A 317 -4.72 1.98 -10.74
N PRO A 318 -4.74 2.94 -9.80
CA PRO A 318 -4.36 4.31 -10.10
C PRO A 318 -2.89 4.36 -10.51
N TYR A 319 -2.59 4.93 -11.67
CA TYR A 319 -1.23 4.96 -12.22
C TYR A 319 -1.07 6.09 -13.24
N ASN A 320 0.16 6.63 -13.37
CA ASN A 320 0.48 7.75 -14.26
C ASN A 320 -0.45 8.97 -14.08
N CYS A 321 -0.75 9.33 -12.83
CA CYS A 321 -1.74 10.34 -12.46
C CYS A 321 -1.27 11.79 -12.69
N TYR A 322 -0.65 12.10 -13.83
CA TYR A 322 -0.10 13.42 -14.15
C TYR A 322 -1.17 14.51 -14.22
N LYS A 323 -2.40 14.19 -14.67
CA LYS A 323 -3.53 15.13 -14.65
C LYS A 323 -3.84 15.61 -13.23
N LEU A 324 -3.92 14.66 -12.28
CA LEU A 324 -4.12 14.94 -10.86
C LEU A 324 -2.95 15.73 -10.26
N HIS A 325 -1.72 15.46 -10.71
CA HIS A 325 -0.49 16.15 -10.27
C HIS A 325 -0.31 17.56 -10.85
N SER A 326 -1.12 17.96 -11.84
CA SER A 326 -0.94 19.22 -12.57
C SER A 326 -1.26 20.47 -11.75
N ASP A 327 -0.73 21.62 -12.19
CA ASP A 327 -1.03 22.95 -11.64
C ASP A 327 -2.38 23.54 -12.10
N ARG A 328 -3.15 22.78 -12.89
CA ARG A 328 -4.39 23.25 -13.51
C ARG A 328 -5.61 23.05 -12.63
N LEU A 329 -5.49 22.25 -11.57
CA LEU A 329 -6.59 21.86 -10.70
C LEU A 329 -6.60 22.70 -9.43
N LYS A 330 -7.79 23.06 -8.97
CA LYS A 330 -8.02 23.54 -7.61
C LYS A 330 -8.27 22.35 -6.70
N HIS A 331 -8.05 22.52 -5.40
CA HIS A 331 -8.41 21.50 -4.40
C HIS A 331 -9.90 21.12 -4.47
N SER A 332 -10.79 22.05 -4.85
CA SER A 332 -12.23 21.80 -5.04
C SER A 332 -12.57 20.97 -6.27
N ASP A 333 -11.65 20.84 -7.22
CA ASP A 333 -11.80 19.99 -8.41
C ASP A 333 -11.38 18.54 -8.09
N ILE A 334 -10.62 18.35 -7.01
CA ILE A 334 -10.07 17.05 -6.58
C ILE A 334 -10.91 16.46 -5.46
N ILE A 335 -11.18 17.23 -4.40
CA ILE A 335 -11.78 16.75 -3.15
C ILE A 335 -13.30 16.94 -3.23
N GLN A 336 -14.03 15.84 -3.39
CA GLN A 336 -15.50 15.83 -3.41
C GLN A 336 -16.07 15.14 -2.17
N ALA A 337 -17.40 15.19 -2.04
CA ALA A 337 -18.10 14.42 -1.01
C ALA A 337 -17.89 12.91 -1.23
N GLY A 338 -17.25 12.26 -0.26
CA GLY A 338 -17.12 10.80 -0.20
C GLY A 338 -15.95 10.18 -1.00
N HIS A 339 -15.45 10.84 -2.05
CA HIS A 339 -14.33 10.34 -2.86
C HIS A 339 -13.59 11.47 -3.59
N VAL A 340 -12.41 11.16 -4.14
CA VAL A 340 -11.71 12.03 -5.11
C VAL A 340 -12.51 12.07 -6.41
N ASP A 341 -12.58 13.21 -7.09
CA ASP A 341 -13.29 13.35 -8.38
C ASP A 341 -12.68 12.40 -9.44
N PRO A 342 -13.43 11.40 -9.94
CA PRO A 342 -12.87 10.45 -10.90
C PRO A 342 -12.49 11.06 -12.25
N SER A 343 -13.02 12.23 -12.60
CA SER A 343 -12.72 12.89 -13.88
C SER A 343 -11.27 13.37 -13.99
N VAL A 344 -10.56 13.50 -12.86
CA VAL A 344 -9.13 13.84 -12.82
C VAL A 344 -8.23 12.63 -12.57
N LEU A 345 -8.80 11.44 -12.38
CA LEU A 345 -8.08 10.20 -12.11
C LEU A 345 -7.78 9.45 -13.41
N ARG A 346 -6.68 8.69 -13.36
CA ARG A 346 -6.25 7.76 -14.41
C ARG A 346 -6.06 6.40 -13.78
N TYR A 347 -6.77 5.41 -14.29
CA TYR A 347 -6.56 4.02 -13.93
C TYR A 347 -5.97 3.26 -15.11
N GLU A 348 -5.10 2.31 -14.81
CA GLU A 348 -4.48 1.44 -15.81
C GLU A 348 -4.48 0.00 -15.31
N LYS A 349 -4.45 -0.95 -16.24
CA LYS A 349 -4.26 -2.37 -15.91
C LYS A 349 -2.77 -2.62 -15.68
N HIS A 350 -2.42 -3.12 -14.51
CA HIS A 350 -1.05 -3.49 -14.13
C HIS A 350 -1.02 -4.85 -13.45
N ARG A 351 0.17 -5.43 -13.30
CA ARG A 351 0.39 -6.57 -12.41
C ARG A 351 0.63 -6.05 -11.00
N VAL A 352 0.05 -6.73 -10.02
CA VAL A 352 0.24 -6.43 -8.61
C VAL A 352 0.56 -7.68 -7.82
N TRP A 353 1.39 -7.52 -6.80
CA TRP A 353 1.52 -8.48 -5.72
C TRP A 353 0.41 -8.29 -4.70
N VAL A 354 -0.20 -9.39 -4.26
CA VAL A 354 -1.26 -9.41 -3.25
C VAL A 354 -0.70 -9.98 -1.95
N VAL A 355 -0.80 -9.20 -0.89
CA VAL A 355 -0.35 -9.61 0.46
C VAL A 355 -1.47 -9.39 1.46
N GLU A 356 -1.78 -10.42 2.22
CA GLU A 356 -2.75 -10.37 3.32
C GLU A 356 -2.01 -10.17 4.64
N ALA A 357 -2.51 -9.27 5.46
CA ALA A 357 -2.05 -9.03 6.82
C ALA A 357 -3.21 -9.27 7.79
N ARG A 358 -3.08 -10.24 8.68
CA ARG A 358 -4.09 -10.58 9.71
C ARG A 358 -3.56 -10.23 11.09
N LEU A 359 -4.36 -9.53 11.88
CA LEU A 359 -3.94 -9.10 13.21
C LEU A 359 -3.64 -10.32 14.09
N LYS A 360 -2.47 -10.35 14.72
CA LYS A 360 -2.06 -11.44 15.62
C LYS A 360 -2.93 -11.49 16.86
N ASP A 361 -3.17 -12.70 17.36
CA ASP A 361 -3.82 -12.90 18.65
C ASP A 361 -3.08 -12.17 19.78
N GLY A 362 -3.85 -11.55 20.68
CA GLY A 362 -3.29 -10.79 21.80
C GLY A 362 -2.75 -9.40 21.45
N THR A 363 -2.76 -9.02 20.17
CA THR A 363 -2.47 -7.64 19.73
C THR A 363 -3.75 -6.87 19.43
N ASN A 364 -3.65 -5.54 19.41
CA ASN A 364 -4.79 -4.66 19.11
C ASN A 364 -4.45 -3.79 17.90
N HIS A 365 -5.42 -3.60 17.02
CA HIS A 365 -5.42 -2.58 15.98
C HIS A 365 -6.85 -2.35 15.53
N ILE A 366 -7.15 -1.14 15.06
CA ILE A 366 -8.47 -0.83 14.47
C ILE A 366 -8.74 -1.58 13.15
N TYR A 367 -7.71 -2.22 12.57
CA TYR A 367 -7.81 -3.02 11.35
C TYR A 367 -7.50 -4.47 11.70
N ALA A 368 -8.53 -5.33 11.70
CA ALA A 368 -8.34 -6.75 11.99
C ALA A 368 -7.68 -7.49 10.82
N ARG A 369 -7.86 -6.98 9.60
CA ARG A 369 -7.22 -7.48 8.38
C ARG A 369 -6.91 -6.33 7.44
N ARG A 370 -5.84 -6.48 6.65
CA ARG A 370 -5.51 -5.61 5.53
C ARG A 370 -5.09 -6.43 4.33
N THR A 371 -5.51 -6.04 3.13
CA THR A 371 -5.02 -6.59 1.87
C THR A 371 -4.24 -5.50 1.16
N PHE A 372 -2.96 -5.73 0.88
CA PHE A 372 -2.09 -4.81 0.16
C PHE A 372 -1.94 -5.27 -1.29
N PHE A 373 -2.04 -4.32 -2.21
CA PHE A 373 -1.78 -4.51 -3.63
C PHE A 373 -0.57 -3.66 -4.00
N PHE A 374 0.58 -4.30 -4.17
CA PHE A 374 1.82 -3.62 -4.55
C PHE A 374 2.01 -3.66 -6.06
N ASP A 375 2.25 -2.50 -6.67
CA ASP A 375 2.69 -2.44 -8.06
C ASP A 375 3.95 -3.26 -8.25
N GLU A 376 3.91 -4.16 -9.24
CA GLU A 376 5.00 -5.09 -9.50
C GLU A 376 6.27 -4.36 -9.92
N ASP A 377 6.15 -3.25 -10.66
CA ASP A 377 7.30 -2.52 -11.18
C ASP A 377 7.99 -1.61 -10.16
N SER A 378 7.42 -1.46 -8.96
CA SER A 378 7.91 -0.48 -7.99
C SER A 378 7.84 -0.81 -6.52
N TRP A 379 7.08 -1.85 -6.15
CA TRP A 379 6.74 -2.17 -4.76
C TRP A 379 5.95 -1.06 -4.03
N GLN A 380 5.47 -0.03 -4.74
CA GLN A 380 4.52 0.92 -4.16
C GLN A 380 3.20 0.20 -3.89
N ALA A 381 2.67 0.29 -2.68
CA ALA A 381 1.29 -0.09 -2.43
C ALA A 381 0.40 0.92 -3.17
N VAL A 382 -0.32 0.44 -4.18
CA VAL A 382 -1.20 1.28 -5.01
C VAL A 382 -2.64 1.22 -4.52
N VAL A 383 -3.05 0.11 -3.92
CA VAL A 383 -4.35 -0.05 -3.25
C VAL A 383 -4.15 -0.80 -1.94
N VAL A 384 -4.86 -0.41 -0.89
CA VAL A 384 -4.94 -1.15 0.37
C VAL A 384 -6.38 -1.21 0.85
N ASP A 385 -6.89 -2.42 1.01
CA ASP A 385 -8.21 -2.67 1.59
C ASP A 385 -8.06 -2.92 3.09
N GLN A 386 -8.74 -2.16 3.94
CA GLN A 386 -8.68 -2.34 5.39
C GLN A 386 -10.03 -2.76 5.97
N TYR A 387 -10.02 -3.81 6.78
CA TYR A 387 -11.21 -4.47 7.31
C TYR A 387 -11.37 -4.25 8.82
N ASP A 388 -12.62 -4.06 9.27
CA ASP A 388 -12.96 -3.99 10.69
C ASP A 388 -12.95 -5.37 11.38
N GLY A 389 -13.19 -5.39 12.69
CA GLY A 389 -13.28 -6.63 13.48
C GLY A 389 -14.43 -7.58 13.10
N ARG A 390 -15.34 -7.17 12.21
CA ARG A 390 -16.40 -8.03 11.65
C ARG A 390 -16.05 -8.55 10.25
N GLY A 391 -14.83 -8.28 9.78
CA GLY A 391 -14.36 -8.68 8.45
C GLY A 391 -14.98 -7.88 7.31
N GLN A 392 -15.62 -6.74 7.58
CA GLN A 392 -16.18 -5.87 6.55
C GLN A 392 -15.15 -4.82 6.11
N ILE A 393 -15.18 -4.44 4.83
CA ILE A 393 -14.39 -3.29 4.35
C ILE A 393 -14.79 -2.07 5.17
N TRP A 394 -13.80 -1.44 5.80
CA TRP A 394 -14.01 -0.24 6.60
C TRP A 394 -13.36 0.99 5.96
N ARG A 395 -12.15 0.82 5.41
CA ARG A 395 -11.45 1.87 4.67
C ARG A 395 -10.81 1.28 3.41
N VAL A 396 -10.61 2.16 2.44
CA VAL A 396 -9.91 1.89 1.19
C VAL A 396 -8.91 3.02 1.01
N SER A 397 -7.67 2.67 0.70
CA SER A 397 -6.61 3.63 0.38
C SER A 397 -6.15 3.39 -1.05
N GLU A 398 -6.00 4.45 -1.82
CA GLU A 398 -5.47 4.43 -3.18
C GLU A 398 -4.29 5.42 -3.26
N ALA A 399 -3.13 4.96 -3.72
CA ALA A 399 -1.98 5.83 -3.95
C ALA A 399 -1.93 6.22 -5.43
N TYR A 400 -2.05 7.50 -5.71
CA TYR A 400 -2.07 8.00 -7.08
C TYR A 400 -0.65 8.30 -7.55
N THR A 401 -0.05 7.35 -8.23
CA THR A 401 1.38 7.36 -8.58
C THR A 401 1.69 8.07 -9.89
N LEU A 402 2.91 8.58 -9.99
CA LEU A 402 3.54 9.02 -11.24
C LEU A 402 5.05 8.78 -11.18
N ASN A 403 5.70 8.80 -12.34
CA ASN A 403 7.15 8.80 -12.43
C ASN A 403 7.69 10.24 -12.38
N TYR A 404 8.58 10.50 -11.44
CA TYR A 404 9.41 11.70 -11.35
C TYR A 404 10.66 11.49 -12.21
N TYR A 405 10.48 11.62 -13.53
CA TYR A 405 11.43 11.16 -14.55
C TYR A 405 12.79 11.89 -14.56
N GLU A 406 12.88 13.04 -13.90
CA GLU A 406 14.10 13.82 -13.72
C GLU A 406 14.97 13.25 -12.59
N VAL A 407 14.35 12.54 -11.64
CA VAL A 407 15.01 11.73 -10.61
C VAL A 407 14.41 10.33 -10.68
N PRO A 408 14.65 9.55 -11.76
CA PRO A 408 13.94 8.31 -12.10
C PRO A 408 13.45 7.53 -10.88
N MET A 409 12.20 7.80 -10.48
CA MET A 409 11.57 7.20 -9.31
C MET A 409 10.07 7.30 -9.48
N ILE A 410 9.36 6.37 -8.89
CA ILE A 410 7.91 6.42 -8.81
C ILE A 410 7.49 6.75 -7.39
N TRP A 411 6.54 7.67 -7.27
CA TRP A 411 5.96 8.04 -5.99
C TRP A 411 4.55 8.58 -6.17
N ASP A 412 3.79 8.70 -5.09
CA ASP A 412 2.45 9.23 -5.09
C ASP A 412 2.42 10.76 -5.13
N THR A 413 1.38 11.31 -5.77
CA THR A 413 1.00 12.73 -5.65
C THR A 413 -0.15 12.94 -4.67
N LEU A 414 -0.91 11.88 -4.35
CA LEU A 414 -2.07 11.90 -3.46
C LEU A 414 -2.24 10.50 -2.84
N LEU A 415 -2.67 10.46 -1.58
CA LEU A 415 -2.90 9.27 -0.75
C LEU A 415 -4.27 9.31 -0.07
#